data_AF-A0A7S0KLI4-F1
#
_entry.id   AF-A0A7S0KLI4-F1
#
_cell.length_a   1.000
_cell.length_b   1.000
_cell.length_c   1.000
_cell.angle_alpha   90.00
_cell.angle_beta   90.00
_cell.angle_gamma   90.00
#
_symmetry.space_group_name_H-M   'P 1'
#
loop_
_entity.id
_entity.type
_entity.pdbx_description
1 polymer ?
#
loop_
_entity_poly.entity_id
_entity_poly.type
_entity_poly.pdbx_seq_one_letter_code
_entity_poly.pdbx_strand_id
1 'polypeptide(L)'
;MLATHQFTRTAVTNFVCARRRMGATTSRAMNGQTRAFLDNANIPGVSAGCKGAPVDETKANLPIVCGEEVMSQKAHGTSDTPVQDKLLYGCDVSLADRICNFNRHYAEHAGYAWSTPWLSQVDRTKETTYYDSVTGKPLFIAPRGRSFEEFEKESRAHGWPSFRDEEVVWENVRCLRDGECVSTTGTHLGHCLPDRSGNRYCINLVSVAGTPVEEK
;
A
#
# COMPACT_ATOMS: atom_id res chain seq x y z
N MET A 1 7.97 -48.90 -52.57
CA MET A 1 9.31 -49.54 -52.66
C MET A 1 10.28 -48.52 -53.23
N LEU A 2 11.47 -48.36 -52.63
CA LEU A 2 12.57 -47.46 -53.06
C LEU A 2 12.19 -45.95 -53.10
N ALA A 3 13.07 -44.95 -53.07
CA ALA A 3 14.41 -44.71 -52.48
C ALA A 3 14.67 -43.17 -52.59
N THR A 4 15.54 -42.46 -51.85
CA THR A 4 16.53 -42.77 -50.79
C THR A 4 16.70 -41.53 -49.88
N HIS A 5 17.45 -41.60 -48.77
CA HIS A 5 17.97 -40.40 -48.08
C HIS A 5 19.34 -39.99 -48.64
N GLN A 6 19.57 -38.68 -48.78
CA GLN A 6 20.91 -38.11 -48.97
C GLN A 6 21.17 -37.04 -47.90
N PHE A 7 22.05 -37.36 -46.95
CA PHE A 7 22.65 -36.41 -46.02
C PHE A 7 24.10 -36.19 -46.44
N THR A 8 24.42 -34.99 -46.92
CA THR A 8 25.80 -34.57 -47.19
C THR A 8 26.42 -33.91 -45.97
N ARG A 9 27.45 -34.55 -45.39
CA ARG A 9 28.37 -33.93 -44.42
C ARG A 9 29.48 -33.21 -45.18
N THR A 10 29.82 -31.97 -44.80
CA THR A 10 31.10 -31.37 -45.16
C THR A 10 31.71 -30.54 -44.02
N ALA A 11 32.97 -30.85 -43.72
CA ALA A 11 34.01 -30.07 -43.04
C ALA A 11 33.74 -29.43 -41.66
N VAL A 12 34.46 -29.97 -40.67
CA VAL A 12 34.91 -29.28 -39.46
C VAL A 12 36.18 -28.47 -39.79
N THR A 13 36.31 -27.24 -39.29
CA THR A 13 37.61 -26.58 -39.11
C THR A 13 37.76 -26.06 -37.68
N ASN A 14 38.68 -26.66 -36.94
CA ASN A 14 39.12 -26.15 -35.64
C ASN A 14 39.93 -24.86 -35.82
N PHE A 15 39.73 -23.87 -34.96
CA PHE A 15 40.75 -22.85 -34.68
C PHE A 15 41.04 -22.79 -33.19
N VAL A 16 42.34 -22.63 -32.87
CA VAL A 16 42.89 -22.93 -31.54
C VAL A 16 42.92 -21.69 -30.64
N CYS A 17 42.53 -21.93 -29.38
CA CYS A 17 42.90 -21.22 -28.14
C CYS A 17 43.57 -19.84 -28.25
N ALA A 18 42.88 -18.81 -27.75
CA ALA A 18 43.51 -17.61 -27.20
C ALA A 18 42.86 -17.23 -25.86
N ARG A 19 43.42 -17.71 -24.74
CA ARG A 19 43.04 -17.25 -23.39
C ARG A 19 43.37 -15.76 -23.26
N ARG A 20 42.36 -14.89 -23.19
CA ARG A 20 42.51 -13.51 -22.69
C ARG A 20 42.08 -13.41 -21.23
N ARG A 21 42.81 -12.56 -20.50
CA ARG A 21 42.82 -12.48 -19.03
C ARG A 21 41.49 -11.95 -18.49
N MET A 22 41.09 -12.43 -17.31
CA MET A 22 40.01 -11.81 -16.53
C MET A 22 40.41 -10.36 -16.21
N GLY A 23 39.67 -9.40 -16.77
CA GLY A 23 39.67 -8.03 -16.29
C GLY A 23 38.71 -7.93 -15.12
N ALA A 24 39.21 -7.56 -13.94
CA ALA A 24 38.35 -7.31 -12.78
C ALA A 24 37.53 -6.03 -13.02
N THR A 25 36.31 -6.17 -13.53
CA THR A 25 35.32 -5.10 -13.49
C THR A 25 34.93 -4.84 -12.04
N THR A 26 35.49 -3.79 -11.46
CA THR A 26 35.08 -3.25 -10.17
C THR A 26 33.58 -2.99 -10.19
N SER A 27 32.82 -3.76 -9.42
CA SER A 27 31.42 -3.49 -9.13
C SER A 27 31.34 -2.16 -8.38
N ARG A 28 31.10 -1.06 -9.10
CA ARG A 28 30.84 0.23 -8.49
C ARG A 28 29.48 0.14 -7.83
N ALA A 29 29.48 -0.20 -6.54
CA ALA A 29 28.29 -0.20 -5.71
C ALA A 29 27.53 1.10 -5.96
N MET A 30 26.29 1.00 -6.45
CA MET A 30 25.45 2.18 -6.56
C MET A 30 25.10 2.59 -5.14
N ASN A 31 25.75 3.69 -4.74
CA ASN A 31 25.74 4.22 -3.39
C ASN A 31 24.29 4.33 -2.89
N GLY A 32 24.05 3.87 -1.66
CA GLY A 32 22.74 3.91 -1.03
C GLY A 32 22.31 5.35 -0.75
N GLN A 33 21.81 6.05 -1.77
CA GLN A 33 21.01 7.24 -1.57
C GLN A 33 19.63 6.79 -1.15
N THR A 34 19.45 6.72 0.18
CA THR A 34 18.14 6.75 0.82
C THR A 34 17.31 7.84 0.15
N ARG A 35 16.29 7.42 -0.61
CA ARG A 35 15.36 8.35 -1.22
C ARG A 35 14.42 8.88 -0.14
N ALA A 36 14.93 9.84 0.63
CA ALA A 36 14.12 10.85 1.31
C ALA A 36 13.44 11.71 0.24
N PHE A 37 12.47 11.10 -0.45
CA PHE A 37 11.72 11.70 -1.54
C PHE A 37 10.29 11.94 -1.04
N LEU A 38 9.97 13.22 -0.92
CA LEU A 38 8.62 13.81 -0.78
C LEU A 38 8.04 14.04 0.64
N ASP A 39 8.79 13.85 1.73
CA ASP A 39 8.33 14.18 3.10
C ASP A 39 7.97 15.68 3.34
N ASN A 40 8.24 16.57 2.37
CA ASN A 40 7.88 18.00 2.40
C ASN A 40 7.53 18.56 1.00
N ALA A 41 7.02 17.73 0.08
CA ALA A 41 6.67 18.21 -1.26
C ALA A 41 5.38 19.06 -1.25
N ASN A 42 5.52 20.38 -1.41
CA ASN A 42 4.40 21.30 -1.60
C ASN A 42 3.78 21.13 -3.00
N ILE A 43 2.94 20.11 -3.17
CA ILE A 43 2.17 19.88 -4.40
C ILE A 43 0.94 20.81 -4.36
N PRO A 44 0.76 21.73 -5.33
CA PRO A 44 -0.41 22.62 -5.34
C PRO A 44 -1.72 21.84 -5.34
N GLY A 45 -2.49 22.00 -4.27
CA GLY A 45 -3.81 21.38 -4.11
C GLY A 45 -3.89 20.17 -3.17
N VAL A 46 -2.77 19.63 -2.65
CA VAL A 46 -2.80 18.58 -1.61
C VAL A 46 -2.63 19.17 -0.20
N SER A 47 -3.18 18.51 0.81
CA SER A 47 -3.04 18.93 2.21
C SER A 47 -1.61 18.80 2.75
N ALA A 48 -1.25 19.63 3.73
CA ALA A 48 0.12 19.79 4.28
C ALA A 48 0.60 18.63 5.18
N GLY A 49 0.49 17.38 4.68
CA GLY A 49 0.98 16.16 5.32
C GLY A 49 -0.11 15.30 5.99
N CYS A 50 0.15 13.99 6.07
CA CYS A 50 -0.70 13.00 6.75
C CYS A 50 -0.43 12.91 8.25
N LYS A 51 -0.44 14.02 8.99
CA LYS A 51 -0.38 13.98 10.45
C LYS A 51 -1.80 14.05 11.02
N GLY A 52 -2.16 13.06 11.85
CA GLY A 52 -3.46 12.96 12.51
C GLY A 52 -3.90 14.20 13.27
N ALA A 53 -5.22 14.37 13.37
CA ALA A 53 -5.85 15.36 14.24
C ALA A 53 -6.39 14.66 15.50
N PRO A 54 -6.19 15.22 16.71
CA PRO A 54 -6.72 14.63 17.93
C PRO A 54 -8.23 14.39 17.87
N VAL A 55 -8.67 13.23 18.34
CA VAL A 55 -10.09 12.84 18.33
C VAL A 55 -10.87 13.63 19.38
N ASP A 56 -12.00 14.21 18.98
CA ASP A 56 -12.91 14.91 19.88
C ASP A 56 -13.93 13.92 20.48
N GLU A 57 -13.52 13.24 21.56
CA GLU A 57 -14.35 12.30 22.32
C GLU A 57 -15.63 12.91 22.93
N THR A 58 -15.84 14.24 22.81
CA THR A 58 -17.09 14.89 23.21
C THR A 58 -18.13 14.99 22.09
N LYS A 59 -17.75 14.66 20.85
CA LYS A 59 -18.61 14.77 19.66
C LYS A 59 -18.79 13.43 18.94
N ALA A 60 -20.03 12.93 18.98
CA ALA A 60 -20.48 11.69 18.33
C ALA A 60 -19.73 10.42 18.80
N ASN A 61 -20.14 9.27 18.27
CA ASN A 61 -19.60 7.96 18.65
C ASN A 61 -18.42 7.52 17.77
N LEU A 62 -17.97 8.35 16.82
CA LEU A 62 -16.99 8.00 15.79
C LEU A 62 -15.89 9.07 15.65
N PRO A 63 -14.62 8.69 15.40
CA PRO A 63 -14.13 7.31 15.23
C PRO A 63 -14.15 6.48 16.52
N ILE A 64 -14.23 5.16 16.40
CA ILE A 64 -14.09 4.27 17.56
C ILE A 64 -12.61 4.29 18.02
N VAL A 65 -12.38 4.88 19.20
CA VAL A 65 -11.05 5.03 19.79
C VAL A 65 -10.55 3.73 20.43
N CYS A 66 -9.26 3.41 20.27
CA CYS A 66 -8.54 2.38 21.01
C CYS A 66 -7.34 2.96 21.77
N GLY A 67 -6.70 2.17 22.62
CA GLY A 67 -5.46 2.55 23.29
C GLY A 67 -4.20 2.16 22.49
N GLU A 68 -3.04 2.63 22.97
CA GLU A 68 -1.73 2.38 22.37
C GLU A 68 -1.34 0.89 22.36
N GLU A 69 -1.96 0.04 23.19
CA GLU A 69 -1.71 -1.40 23.23
C GLU A 69 -1.94 -2.07 21.87
N VAL A 70 -2.90 -1.58 21.07
CA VAL A 70 -3.17 -2.09 19.71
C VAL A 70 -1.96 -1.92 18.80
N MET A 71 -1.18 -0.85 18.98
CA MET A 71 0.01 -0.53 18.18
C MET A 71 1.33 -0.76 18.95
N SER A 72 1.28 -1.55 20.02
CA SER A 72 2.47 -2.00 20.73
C SER A 72 3.29 -2.99 19.90
N GLN A 73 4.59 -3.09 20.22
CA GLN A 73 5.54 -4.00 19.56
C GLN A 73 5.08 -5.47 19.70
N LYS A 74 4.97 -6.15 18.55
CA LYS A 74 4.63 -7.57 18.38
C LYS A 74 5.78 -8.30 17.67
N ALA A 75 5.51 -9.49 17.13
CA ALA A 75 6.52 -10.32 16.48
C ALA A 75 7.12 -9.68 15.20
N HIS A 76 6.35 -8.85 14.49
CA HIS A 76 6.79 -8.17 13.27
C HIS A 76 6.36 -6.69 13.30
N GLY A 77 7.15 -5.87 14.02
CA GLY A 77 6.83 -4.46 14.20
C GLY A 77 5.59 -4.28 15.07
N THR A 78 4.57 -3.57 14.57
CA THR A 78 3.27 -3.40 15.24
C THR A 78 2.27 -4.52 14.97
N SER A 79 2.61 -5.50 14.13
CA SER A 79 1.77 -6.66 13.78
C SER A 79 2.43 -7.98 14.17
N ASP A 80 1.66 -9.08 14.19
CA ASP A 80 2.21 -10.42 14.43
C ASP A 80 2.92 -11.02 13.20
N THR A 81 2.60 -10.54 12.00
CA THR A 81 3.13 -11.05 10.72
C THR A 81 3.47 -9.90 9.77
N PRO A 82 4.34 -10.13 8.75
CA PRO A 82 4.48 -9.23 7.62
C PRO A 82 3.18 -9.10 6.82
N VAL A 83 3.16 -8.14 5.89
CA VAL A 83 2.16 -8.07 4.83
C VAL A 83 2.16 -9.33 3.94
N GLN A 84 1.04 -9.58 3.26
CA GLN A 84 0.89 -10.68 2.31
C GLN A 84 1.92 -10.60 1.16
N ASP A 85 2.45 -11.75 0.72
CA ASP A 85 3.43 -11.86 -0.38
C ASP A 85 2.95 -11.25 -1.72
N LYS A 86 1.64 -11.09 -1.90
CA LYS A 86 1.01 -10.52 -3.09
C LYS A 86 -0.08 -9.55 -2.68
N LEU A 87 0.06 -8.31 -3.12
CA LEU A 87 -0.91 -7.25 -2.88
C LEU A 87 -1.67 -6.89 -4.15
N LEU A 88 -2.92 -6.49 -3.98
CA LEU A 88 -3.77 -5.90 -5.01
C LEU A 88 -3.19 -4.59 -5.53
N TYR A 89 -3.76 -4.09 -6.63
CA TYR A 89 -3.43 -2.80 -7.21
C TYR A 89 -1.95 -2.66 -7.62
N GLY A 90 -1.17 -3.74 -7.68
CA GLY A 90 0.26 -3.69 -7.99
C GLY A 90 1.09 -2.99 -6.92
N CYS A 91 0.66 -3.02 -5.65
CA CYS A 91 1.37 -2.35 -4.57
C CYS A 91 2.74 -2.99 -4.27
N ASP A 92 3.75 -2.15 -4.00
CA ASP A 92 5.08 -2.59 -3.59
C ASP A 92 5.06 -3.18 -2.17
N VAL A 93 5.43 -4.45 -2.06
CA VAL A 93 5.38 -5.24 -0.81
C VAL A 93 6.37 -4.71 0.24
N SER A 94 7.52 -4.16 -0.16
CA SER A 94 8.53 -3.63 0.78
C SER A 94 8.16 -2.24 1.31
N LEU A 95 7.50 -1.41 0.49
CA LEU A 95 6.83 -0.19 0.93
C LEU A 95 5.68 -0.54 1.89
N ALA A 96 4.84 -1.50 1.52
CA ALA A 96 3.72 -1.96 2.33
C ALA A 96 4.17 -2.45 3.70
N ASP A 97 5.13 -3.38 3.77
CA ASP A 97 5.60 -3.92 5.05
C ASP A 97 6.12 -2.84 6.00
N ARG A 98 6.92 -1.91 5.47
CA ARG A 98 7.43 -0.76 6.23
C ARG A 98 6.31 0.16 6.72
N ILE A 99 5.32 0.48 5.88
CA ILE A 99 4.22 1.39 6.24
C ILE A 99 3.22 0.72 7.19
N CYS A 100 2.89 -0.56 6.99
CA CYS A 100 1.94 -1.30 7.81
C CYS A 100 2.48 -1.61 9.21
N ASN A 101 3.76 -1.99 9.31
CA ASN A 101 4.29 -2.65 10.50
C ASN A 101 5.39 -1.86 11.22
N PHE A 102 6.07 -0.94 10.53
CA PHE A 102 7.22 -0.20 11.07
C PHE A 102 7.08 1.31 10.98
N ASN A 103 5.84 1.80 10.80
CA ASN A 103 5.51 3.21 10.75
C ASN A 103 4.34 3.53 11.69
N ARG A 104 4.44 4.69 12.36
CA ARG A 104 3.40 5.25 13.25
C ARG A 104 3.04 6.70 12.90
N HIS A 105 3.71 7.28 11.90
CA HIS A 105 3.67 8.71 11.60
C HIS A 105 3.66 8.93 10.09
N TYR A 106 2.84 9.86 9.60
CA TYR A 106 2.68 10.11 8.16
C TYR A 106 2.17 8.89 7.38
N ALA A 107 2.53 8.77 6.11
CA ALA A 107 1.94 7.86 5.14
C ALA A 107 2.98 7.46 4.07
N GLU A 108 2.60 6.58 3.15
CA GLU A 108 3.17 6.50 1.81
C GLU A 108 3.15 7.88 1.12
N HIS A 109 3.96 8.08 0.08
CA HIS A 109 4.04 9.40 -0.55
C HIS A 109 2.71 9.82 -1.20
N ALA A 110 2.36 11.10 -1.06
CA ALA A 110 1.19 11.70 -1.70
C ALA A 110 1.23 11.41 -3.21
N GLY A 111 0.13 10.90 -3.75
CA GLY A 111 0.03 10.57 -5.17
C GLY A 111 0.32 9.10 -5.52
N TYR A 112 0.88 8.31 -4.61
CA TYR A 112 1.26 6.92 -4.88
C TYR A 112 0.14 6.11 -5.52
N ALA A 113 -1.08 6.22 -5.00
CA ALA A 113 -2.24 5.47 -5.45
C ALA A 113 -2.56 5.62 -6.95
N TRP A 114 -2.22 6.75 -7.59
CA TRP A 114 -2.39 6.97 -9.04
C TRP A 114 -1.15 6.65 -9.88
N SER A 115 -0.02 6.30 -9.26
CA SER A 115 1.09 5.61 -9.94
C SER A 115 0.83 4.12 -10.13
N THR A 116 -0.21 3.59 -9.49
CA THR A 116 -0.60 2.17 -9.52
C THR A 116 -1.85 1.92 -10.39
N PRO A 117 -2.12 0.67 -10.80
CA PRO A 117 -3.40 0.25 -11.41
C PRO A 117 -4.67 0.34 -10.55
N TRP A 118 -4.65 0.94 -9.35
CA TRP A 118 -5.81 0.95 -8.42
C TRP A 118 -7.14 1.33 -9.10
N LEU A 119 -7.22 2.53 -9.68
CA LEU A 119 -8.47 3.04 -10.27
C LEU A 119 -8.89 2.39 -11.61
N SER A 120 -8.11 1.44 -12.13
CA SER A 120 -8.51 0.59 -13.26
C SER A 120 -8.87 -0.85 -12.84
N GLN A 121 -8.63 -1.22 -11.59
CA GLN A 121 -8.99 -2.52 -11.01
C GLN A 121 -10.28 -2.48 -10.17
N VAL A 122 -10.68 -1.32 -9.66
CA VAL A 122 -11.94 -1.14 -8.92
C VAL A 122 -13.14 -0.96 -9.85
N ASP A 123 -14.28 -1.59 -9.50
CA ASP A 123 -15.54 -1.43 -10.24
C ASP A 123 -16.18 -0.09 -9.87
N ARG A 124 -16.22 0.85 -10.83
CA ARG A 124 -16.77 2.20 -10.62
C ARG A 124 -18.29 2.24 -10.47
N THR A 125 -18.97 1.12 -10.67
CA THR A 125 -20.43 0.99 -10.60
C THR A 125 -20.92 0.27 -9.34
N LYS A 126 -20.00 -0.21 -8.50
CA LYS A 126 -20.29 -0.98 -7.28
C LYS A 126 -19.42 -0.53 -6.12
N GLU A 127 -19.77 -0.95 -4.92
CA GLU A 127 -18.88 -0.85 -3.77
C GLU A 127 -17.69 -1.81 -3.96
N THR A 128 -16.49 -1.34 -3.60
CA THR A 128 -15.27 -2.16 -3.53
C THR A 128 -14.91 -2.37 -2.07
N THR A 129 -14.68 -3.62 -1.67
CA THR A 129 -14.11 -3.95 -0.36
C THR A 129 -12.59 -3.84 -0.39
N TYR A 130 -12.05 -3.17 0.61
CA TYR A 130 -10.63 -2.89 0.81
C TYR A 130 -10.13 -3.71 2.00
N TYR A 131 -9.05 -4.46 1.81
CA TYR A 131 -8.59 -5.48 2.75
C TYR A 131 -7.23 -5.15 3.35
N ASP A 132 -7.07 -5.41 4.64
CA ASP A 132 -5.83 -5.29 5.39
C ASP A 132 -4.69 -6.04 4.68
N SER A 133 -3.64 -5.32 4.31
CA SER A 133 -2.46 -5.91 3.65
C SER A 133 -1.71 -6.92 4.51
N VAL A 134 -1.92 -6.94 5.84
CA VAL A 134 -1.40 -7.95 6.75
C VAL A 134 -2.37 -9.13 6.86
N THR A 135 -3.59 -8.89 7.34
CA THR A 135 -4.50 -9.97 7.75
C THR A 135 -5.47 -10.45 6.67
N GLY A 136 -5.68 -9.67 5.61
CA GLY A 136 -6.74 -9.91 4.61
C GLY A 136 -8.16 -9.63 5.10
N LYS A 137 -8.33 -9.05 6.29
CA LYS A 137 -9.66 -8.67 6.82
C LYS A 137 -10.20 -7.42 6.13
N PRO A 138 -11.53 -7.30 5.94
CA PRO A 138 -12.13 -6.11 5.35
C PRO A 138 -11.99 -4.91 6.30
N LEU A 139 -11.45 -3.80 5.81
CA LEU A 139 -11.23 -2.56 6.56
C LEU A 139 -12.16 -1.43 6.10
N PHE A 140 -12.39 -1.32 4.79
CA PHE A 140 -13.27 -0.29 4.22
C PHE A 140 -14.12 -0.87 3.08
N ILE A 141 -15.27 -0.27 2.81
CA ILE A 141 -16.14 -0.58 1.68
C ILE A 141 -16.56 0.74 1.04
N ALA A 142 -16.07 1.03 -0.17
CA ALA A 142 -16.27 2.32 -0.82
C ALA A 142 -16.44 2.22 -2.34
N PRO A 143 -17.17 3.15 -2.98
CA PRO A 143 -17.91 4.25 -2.36
C PRO A 143 -19.18 3.76 -1.63
N ARG A 144 -19.53 4.37 -0.50
CA ARG A 144 -20.82 4.13 0.18
C ARG A 144 -21.39 5.44 0.69
N GLY A 145 -22.70 5.64 0.55
CA GLY A 145 -23.37 6.91 0.86
C GLY A 145 -23.06 8.07 -0.11
N ARG A 146 -22.22 7.84 -1.12
CA ARG A 146 -21.81 8.79 -2.16
C ARG A 146 -21.51 8.08 -3.48
N SER A 147 -21.28 8.84 -4.54
CA SER A 147 -20.84 8.32 -5.85
C SER A 147 -19.34 7.98 -5.88
N PHE A 148 -18.94 7.15 -6.85
CA PHE A 148 -17.52 6.88 -7.12
C PHE A 148 -16.74 8.14 -7.52
N GLU A 149 -17.38 9.07 -8.25
CA GLU A 149 -16.74 10.31 -8.67
C GLU A 149 -16.42 11.22 -7.47
N GLU A 150 -17.31 11.28 -6.47
CA GLU A 150 -17.06 12.01 -5.22
C GLU A 150 -15.93 11.36 -4.41
N PHE A 151 -15.89 10.03 -4.32
CA PHE A 151 -14.79 9.28 -3.69
C PHE A 151 -13.44 9.51 -4.39
N GLU A 152 -13.38 9.40 -5.72
CA GLU A 152 -12.16 9.64 -6.51
C GLU A 152 -11.70 11.11 -6.37
N LYS A 153 -12.63 12.07 -6.47
CA LYS A 153 -12.35 13.50 -6.38
C LYS A 153 -11.80 13.90 -5.01
N GLU A 154 -12.41 13.42 -3.93
CA GLU A 154 -11.94 13.68 -2.57
C GLU A 154 -10.57 13.05 -2.33
N SER A 155 -10.38 11.79 -2.74
CA SER A 155 -9.09 11.10 -2.63
C SER A 155 -8.00 11.88 -3.38
N ARG A 156 -8.25 12.32 -4.62
CA ARG A 156 -7.31 13.13 -5.42
C ARG A 156 -6.98 14.47 -4.78
N ALA A 157 -7.96 15.15 -4.19
CA ALA A 157 -7.74 16.43 -3.52
C ALA A 157 -6.82 16.30 -2.29
N HIS A 158 -6.79 15.13 -1.64
CA HIS A 158 -5.95 14.92 -0.47
C HIS A 158 -4.62 14.22 -0.77
N GLY A 159 -4.54 13.40 -1.82
CA GLY A 159 -3.32 12.70 -2.22
C GLY A 159 -3.28 11.21 -1.84
N TRP A 160 -4.35 10.70 -1.21
CA TRP A 160 -4.51 9.31 -0.78
C TRP A 160 -6.00 8.90 -0.82
N PRO A 161 -6.33 7.59 -0.92
CA PRO A 161 -7.66 7.07 -0.62
C PRO A 161 -8.26 7.74 0.63
N SER A 162 -9.41 8.39 0.47
CA SER A 162 -10.07 9.16 1.53
C SER A 162 -11.48 8.62 1.78
N PHE A 163 -11.67 7.98 2.93
CA PHE A 163 -12.92 7.31 3.32
C PHE A 163 -13.74 8.14 4.32
N ARG A 164 -15.06 7.89 4.39
CA ARG A 164 -16.01 8.49 5.35
C ARG A 164 -16.57 7.43 6.31
N ASP A 165 -17.29 7.87 7.36
CA ASP A 165 -17.71 7.02 8.49
C ASP A 165 -18.55 5.79 8.07
N GLU A 166 -19.38 5.92 7.04
CA GLU A 166 -20.20 4.85 6.46
C GLU A 166 -19.39 3.80 5.69
N GLU A 167 -18.20 4.18 5.22
CA GLU A 167 -17.29 3.34 4.42
C GLU A 167 -16.32 2.53 5.30
N VAL A 168 -16.31 2.71 6.61
CA VAL A 168 -15.42 2.02 7.54
C VAL A 168 -16.05 0.73 8.07
N VAL A 169 -15.29 -0.37 8.07
CA VAL A 169 -15.65 -1.64 8.71
C VAL A 169 -15.21 -1.57 10.18
N TRP A 170 -16.10 -1.03 11.01
CA TRP A 170 -15.86 -0.75 12.43
C TRP A 170 -15.61 -2.00 13.30
N GLU A 171 -15.82 -3.20 12.78
CA GLU A 171 -15.37 -4.45 13.39
C GLU A 171 -13.83 -4.56 13.40
N ASN A 172 -13.16 -4.03 12.37
CA ASN A 172 -11.73 -4.21 12.11
C ASN A 172 -10.88 -2.93 12.16
N VAL A 173 -11.49 -1.74 12.18
CA VAL A 173 -10.77 -0.44 12.18
C VAL A 173 -10.95 0.33 13.50
N ARG A 174 -9.89 0.96 13.98
CA ARG A 174 -9.91 1.89 15.14
C ARG A 174 -9.14 3.17 14.80
N CYS A 175 -9.27 4.17 15.67
CA CYS A 175 -8.33 5.29 15.74
C CYS A 175 -7.68 5.38 17.12
N LEU A 176 -6.46 5.90 17.20
CA LEU A 176 -5.85 6.35 18.45
C LEU A 176 -6.25 7.81 18.71
N ARG A 177 -5.98 8.29 19.94
CA ARG A 177 -6.42 9.62 20.41
C ARG A 177 -5.81 10.78 19.62
N ASP A 178 -4.67 10.58 18.97
CA ASP A 178 -3.99 11.56 18.11
C ASP A 178 -4.49 11.57 16.65
N GLY A 179 -5.41 10.66 16.32
CA GLY A 179 -5.98 10.50 14.99
C GLY A 179 -5.27 9.47 14.11
N GLU A 180 -4.27 8.71 14.60
CA GLU A 180 -3.74 7.56 13.84
C GLU A 180 -4.84 6.51 13.63
N CYS A 181 -5.06 6.07 12.38
CA CYS A 181 -6.06 5.07 12.00
C CYS A 181 -5.38 3.72 11.77
N VAL A 182 -5.90 2.67 12.42
CA VAL A 182 -5.23 1.38 12.57
C VAL A 182 -6.21 0.21 12.43
N SER A 183 -5.72 -0.97 12.05
CA SER A 183 -6.51 -2.20 12.19
C SER A 183 -6.51 -2.68 13.64
N THR A 184 -7.52 -3.46 14.03
CA THR A 184 -7.61 -4.06 15.38
C THR A 184 -6.47 -5.05 15.70
N THR A 185 -5.68 -5.45 14.71
CA THR A 185 -4.50 -6.31 14.86
C THR A 185 -3.16 -5.57 14.86
N GLY A 186 -3.16 -4.25 14.65
CA GLY A 186 -1.96 -3.41 14.73
C GLY A 186 -1.35 -2.97 13.39
N THR A 187 -2.08 -3.11 12.28
CA THR A 187 -1.67 -2.55 10.98
C THR A 187 -1.86 -1.03 11.00
N HIS A 188 -0.81 -0.26 10.75
CA HIS A 188 -0.94 1.18 10.50
C HIS A 188 -1.64 1.42 9.15
N LEU A 189 -2.81 2.09 9.17
CA LEU A 189 -3.63 2.32 7.97
C LEU A 189 -3.46 3.74 7.43
N GLY A 190 -3.31 4.73 8.30
CA GLY A 190 -3.23 6.13 7.92
C GLY A 190 -3.70 7.01 9.08
N HIS A 191 -4.47 8.06 8.80
CA HIS A 191 -4.96 8.97 9.84
C HIS A 191 -6.38 9.49 9.59
N CYS A 192 -7.15 9.67 10.66
CA CYS A 192 -8.36 10.48 10.65
C CYS A 192 -7.99 11.97 10.67
N LEU A 193 -8.52 12.71 9.68
CA LEU A 193 -8.26 14.13 9.44
C LEU A 193 -9.60 14.86 9.22
N PRO A 194 -10.42 15.06 10.27
CA PRO A 194 -11.76 15.61 10.14
C PRO A 194 -11.79 16.97 9.45
N ASP A 195 -12.85 17.19 8.67
CA ASP A 195 -13.10 18.43 7.95
C ASP A 195 -14.55 18.91 8.18
N ARG A 196 -15.02 19.86 7.36
CA ARG A 196 -16.37 20.44 7.51
C ARG A 196 -17.49 19.44 7.18
N SER A 197 -17.17 18.30 6.57
CA SER A 197 -18.11 17.24 6.23
C SER A 197 -18.08 16.08 7.25
N GLY A 198 -17.30 16.20 8.33
CA GLY A 198 -17.15 15.17 9.36
C GLY A 198 -15.79 14.48 9.32
N ASN A 199 -15.71 13.26 9.84
CA ASN A 199 -14.48 12.47 9.83
C ASN A 199 -14.03 12.18 8.38
N ARG A 200 -12.72 12.12 8.16
CA ARG A 200 -12.13 11.73 6.87
C ARG A 200 -10.90 10.87 7.12
N TYR A 201 -10.97 9.60 6.76
CA TYR A 201 -9.89 8.64 6.95
C TYR A 201 -8.98 8.69 5.72
N CYS A 202 -7.81 9.29 5.88
CA CYS A 202 -6.80 9.43 4.85
C CYS A 202 -5.84 8.24 4.96
N ILE A 203 -6.01 7.27 4.05
CA ILE A 203 -5.51 5.89 4.22
C ILE A 203 -4.48 5.56 3.13
N ASN A 204 -3.39 4.91 3.55
CA ASN A 204 -2.36 4.36 2.67
C ASN A 204 -2.97 3.30 1.76
N LEU A 205 -2.83 3.42 0.43
CA LEU A 205 -3.23 2.36 -0.48
C LEU A 205 -2.48 1.06 -0.16
N VAL A 206 -1.18 1.12 0.18
CA VAL A 206 -0.42 -0.08 0.54
C VAL A 206 -0.92 -0.79 1.79
N SER A 207 -1.69 -0.15 2.68
CA SER A 207 -2.25 -0.80 3.88
C SER A 207 -3.62 -1.46 3.63
N VAL A 208 -4.25 -1.16 2.49
CA VAL A 208 -5.58 -1.66 2.11
C VAL A 208 -5.58 -2.45 0.79
N ALA A 209 -4.42 -3.01 0.44
CA ALA A 209 -4.15 -3.77 -0.77
C ALA A 209 -4.04 -5.28 -0.51
N GLY A 210 -4.50 -5.77 0.65
CA GLY A 210 -4.56 -7.21 0.92
C GLY A 210 -5.52 -7.95 -0.01
N THR A 211 -5.39 -9.26 -0.03
CA THR A 211 -6.41 -10.17 -0.58
C THR A 211 -7.22 -10.79 0.56
N PRO A 212 -8.53 -11.08 0.36
CA PRO A 212 -9.32 -11.77 1.37
C PRO A 212 -8.73 -13.14 1.67
N VAL A 213 -8.50 -13.41 2.95
CA VAL A 213 -8.13 -14.74 3.45
C VAL A 213 -9.40 -15.36 4.04
N GLU A 214 -9.75 -16.58 3.62
CA GLU A 214 -10.86 -17.31 4.24
C GLU A 214 -10.54 -17.60 5.71
N GLU A 215 -11.47 -17.28 6.60
CA GLU A 215 -11.39 -17.69 8.00
C GLU A 215 -11.46 -19.23 8.07
N LYS A 216 -10.53 -19.84 8.81
CA LYS A 216 -10.39 -21.30 8.97
C LYS A 216 -11.14 -21.83 10.19
#